data_AF-A0A2X0K9S4-F1
#
_entry.id   AF-A0A2X0K9S4-F1
#
_cell.length_a   1.000
_cell.length_b   1.000
_cell.length_c   1.000
_cell.angle_alpha   90.00
_cell.angle_beta   90.00
_cell.angle_gamma   90.00
#
_symmetry.space_group_name_H-M   'P 1'
#
loop_
_entity.id
_entity.type
_entity.pdbx_description
1 polymer ?
#
loop_
_entity_poly.entity_id
_entity_poly.type
_entity_poly.pdbx_seq_one_letter_code
_entity_poly.pdbx_strand_id
1 'polypeptide(L)'
;MVSYTFIDPSEVAQLYHSGLEPGRDFQVVDVRDEDRIGGHLPGSMRAPSEQRTLQSVQDLVVKLEGVPKVIFHCTLSQIRGPKAASLYCTALNERHDALELGSATSDSTIKNSGNPTPAPSTKDSTNTRAAQNFSPNPFELNASASEQNRSQQVLVLRGGFGEWQRMYKDDPKLVEGFDPSIWVEGEDY
;
A
#
# COMPACT_ATOMS: atom_id res chain seq x y z
N MET A 1 10.61 10.96 -5.66
CA MET A 1 9.72 10.39 -6.70
C MET A 1 9.69 8.88 -6.54
N VAL A 2 8.50 8.32 -6.28
CA VAL A 2 8.22 6.89 -6.19
C VAL A 2 8.31 6.26 -7.57
N SER A 3 9.02 5.15 -7.66
CA SER A 3 9.08 4.27 -8.82
C SER A 3 8.69 2.85 -8.43
N TYR A 4 8.43 1.99 -9.42
CA TYR A 4 8.19 0.57 -9.16
C TYR A 4 9.44 -0.27 -9.39
N THR A 5 9.52 -1.39 -8.69
CA THR A 5 10.49 -2.46 -8.94
C THR A 5 9.77 -3.80 -9.11
N PHE A 6 10.50 -4.84 -9.49
CA PHE A 6 9.95 -6.21 -9.55
C PHE A 6 10.19 -6.94 -8.23
N ILE A 7 9.27 -7.82 -7.87
CA ILE A 7 9.38 -8.75 -6.74
C ILE A 7 9.20 -10.18 -7.24
N ASP A 8 9.99 -11.11 -6.69
CA ASP A 8 9.93 -12.51 -7.09
C ASP A 8 8.77 -13.26 -6.39
N PRO A 9 8.21 -14.31 -7.03
CA PRO A 9 7.08 -15.07 -6.46
C PRO A 9 7.36 -15.62 -5.05
N SER A 10 8.57 -16.09 -4.78
CA SER A 10 8.95 -16.62 -3.47
C SER A 10 8.89 -15.58 -2.36
N GLU A 11 9.22 -14.33 -2.63
CA GLU A 11 9.14 -13.23 -1.67
C GLU A 11 7.68 -12.88 -1.36
N VAL A 12 6.83 -12.81 -2.40
CA VAL A 12 5.39 -12.58 -2.19
C VAL A 12 4.77 -13.74 -1.41
N ALA A 13 5.16 -14.99 -1.68
CA ALA A 13 4.70 -16.15 -0.91
C ALA A 13 5.12 -16.07 0.56
N GLN A 14 6.33 -15.56 0.86
CA GLN A 14 6.76 -15.32 2.24
C GLN A 14 5.91 -14.26 2.94
N LEU A 15 5.40 -13.25 2.24
CA LEU A 15 4.47 -12.27 2.84
C LEU A 15 3.23 -12.98 3.39
N TYR A 16 2.60 -13.87 2.61
CA TYR A 16 1.44 -14.64 3.06
C TYR A 16 1.77 -15.60 4.21
N HIS A 17 2.98 -16.17 4.25
CA HIS A 17 3.39 -17.11 5.28
C HIS A 17 3.85 -16.46 6.59
N SER A 18 4.34 -15.23 6.53
CA SER A 18 4.88 -14.49 7.69
C SER A 18 3.81 -13.88 8.60
N GLY A 19 2.53 -14.08 8.30
CA GLY A 19 1.40 -13.52 9.05
C GLY A 19 1.09 -12.06 8.70
N LEU A 20 1.69 -11.52 7.63
CA LEU A 20 1.28 -10.24 7.06
C LEU A 20 -0.03 -10.40 6.29
N GLU A 21 -0.90 -9.39 6.37
CA GLU A 21 -2.25 -9.48 5.84
C GLU A 21 -2.45 -8.55 4.62
N PRO A 22 -3.05 -9.07 3.52
CA PRO A 22 -3.54 -8.24 2.43
C PRO A 22 -4.53 -7.17 2.91
N GLY A 23 -4.38 -5.93 2.43
CA GLY A 23 -5.20 -4.78 2.81
C GLY A 23 -4.72 -4.02 4.05
N ARG A 24 -3.77 -4.58 4.81
CA ARG A 24 -3.12 -3.90 5.95
C ARG A 24 -1.64 -3.70 5.72
N ASP A 25 -0.90 -4.80 5.55
CA ASP A 25 0.56 -4.79 5.50
C ASP A 25 1.09 -4.71 4.05
N PHE A 26 0.34 -5.29 3.12
CA PHE A 26 0.55 -5.20 1.68
C PHE A 26 -0.79 -5.30 0.95
N GLN A 27 -0.84 -4.96 -0.33
CA GLN A 27 -2.00 -5.19 -1.17
C GLN A 27 -1.58 -5.70 -2.54
N VAL A 28 -2.10 -6.85 -2.94
CA VAL A 28 -1.97 -7.33 -4.32
C VAL A 28 -3.07 -6.70 -5.17
N VAL A 29 -2.71 -6.13 -6.32
CA VAL A 29 -3.63 -5.55 -7.30
C VAL A 29 -3.57 -6.39 -8.58
N ASP A 30 -4.65 -7.10 -8.84
CA ASP A 30 -4.82 -7.96 -10.01
C ASP A 30 -5.42 -7.15 -11.16
N VAL A 31 -4.61 -6.92 -12.20
CA VAL A 31 -5.01 -6.10 -13.36
C VAL A 31 -5.41 -6.91 -14.58
N ARG A 32 -5.65 -8.22 -14.40
CA ARG A 32 -6.25 -9.09 -15.41
C ARG A 32 -7.70 -8.70 -15.68
N ASP A 33 -8.14 -8.99 -16.90
CA ASP A 33 -9.45 -8.59 -17.42
C ASP A 33 -10.41 -9.79 -17.28
N GLU A 34 -10.76 -10.47 -18.37
CA GLU A 34 -11.49 -11.75 -18.36
C GLU A 34 -10.58 -12.92 -17.95
N ASP A 35 -9.28 -12.82 -18.25
CA ASP A 35 -8.26 -13.84 -17.95
C ASP A 35 -7.89 -13.94 -16.46
N ARG A 36 -8.72 -13.34 -15.59
CA ARG A 36 -8.71 -13.53 -14.14
C ARG A 36 -9.32 -14.88 -13.73
N ILE A 37 -10.15 -15.49 -14.57
CA ILE A 37 -10.71 -16.81 -14.33
C ILE A 37 -9.62 -17.88 -14.12
N GLY A 38 -9.94 -18.96 -13.41
CA GLY A 38 -8.98 -20.04 -13.13
C GLY A 38 -8.14 -19.84 -11.86
N GLY A 39 -8.35 -18.74 -11.14
CA GLY A 39 -7.77 -18.51 -9.82
C GLY A 39 -7.08 -17.15 -9.71
N HIS A 40 -6.85 -16.73 -8.47
CA HIS A 40 -6.17 -15.48 -8.16
C HIS A 40 -5.44 -15.57 -6.81
N LEU A 41 -4.61 -14.57 -6.51
CA LEU A 41 -3.98 -14.48 -5.19
C LEU A 41 -5.06 -14.15 -4.13
N PRO A 42 -5.03 -14.78 -2.94
CA PRO A 42 -5.96 -14.51 -1.85
C PRO A 42 -5.93 -13.04 -1.42
N GLY A 43 -7.10 -12.43 -1.25
CA GLY A 43 -7.19 -11.01 -0.85
C GLY A 43 -6.72 -10.01 -1.92
N SER A 44 -6.47 -10.45 -3.16
CA SER A 44 -6.14 -9.56 -4.27
C SER A 44 -7.30 -8.64 -4.64
N MET A 45 -7.00 -7.35 -4.81
CA MET A 45 -7.96 -6.35 -5.28
C MET A 45 -8.03 -6.40 -6.80
N ARG A 46 -9.23 -6.59 -7.35
CA ARG A 46 -9.45 -6.54 -8.80
C ARG A 46 -9.42 -5.09 -9.29
N ALA A 47 -8.54 -4.79 -10.24
CA ALA A 47 -8.46 -3.50 -10.93
C ALA A 47 -8.11 -3.71 -12.42
N PRO A 48 -9.08 -4.18 -13.23
CA PRO A 48 -8.84 -4.60 -14.61
C PRO A 48 -8.18 -3.51 -15.45
N SER A 49 -7.38 -3.92 -16.43
CA SER A 49 -6.65 -2.99 -17.28
C SER A 49 -7.57 -2.22 -18.22
N GLU A 50 -8.67 -2.83 -18.68
CA GLU A 50 -9.66 -2.17 -19.55
C GLU A 50 -10.40 -1.02 -18.87
N GLN A 51 -10.57 -1.12 -17.54
CA GLN A 51 -11.28 -0.12 -16.74
C GLN A 51 -10.36 1.01 -16.25
N ARG A 52 -9.08 0.98 -16.64
CA ARG A 52 -8.03 1.86 -16.11
C ARG A 52 -8.07 3.24 -16.76
N THR A 53 -8.91 4.10 -16.21
CA THR A 53 -8.97 5.55 -16.50
C THR A 53 -8.10 6.35 -15.53
N LEU A 54 -7.82 7.62 -15.84
CA LEU A 54 -7.09 8.52 -14.93
C LEU A 54 -7.75 8.60 -13.54
N GLN A 55 -9.08 8.81 -13.51
CA GLN A 55 -9.83 8.85 -12.25
C GLN A 55 -9.72 7.55 -11.48
N SER A 56 -9.85 6.40 -12.14
CA SER A 56 -9.74 5.09 -11.46
C SER A 56 -8.36 4.87 -10.82
N VAL A 57 -7.30 5.41 -11.41
CA VAL A 57 -5.94 5.32 -10.85
C VAL A 57 -5.81 6.24 -9.65
N GLN A 58 -6.36 7.45 -9.70
CA GLN A 58 -6.40 8.38 -8.56
C GLN A 58 -7.20 7.80 -7.39
N ASP A 59 -8.37 7.22 -7.67
CA ASP A 59 -9.19 6.54 -6.66
C ASP A 59 -8.44 5.37 -6.03
N LEU A 60 -7.67 4.63 -6.84
CA LEU A 60 -6.84 3.53 -6.35
C LEU A 60 -5.72 4.04 -5.43
N VAL A 61 -5.07 5.17 -5.75
CA VAL A 61 -4.06 5.81 -4.88
C VAL A 61 -4.67 6.19 -3.53
N VAL A 62 -5.83 6.84 -3.54
CA VAL A 62 -6.53 7.22 -2.30
C VAL A 62 -6.90 5.99 -1.48
N LYS A 63 -7.41 4.95 -2.13
CA LYS A 63 -7.82 3.70 -1.46
C LYS A 63 -6.64 2.97 -0.82
N LEU A 64 -5.44 3.06 -1.40
CA LEU A 64 -4.26 2.33 -0.96
C LEU A 64 -3.29 3.19 -0.14
N GLU A 65 -3.57 4.46 0.13
CA GLU A 65 -2.67 5.41 0.80
C GLU A 65 -2.10 4.89 2.14
N GLY A 66 -2.89 4.12 2.90
CA GLY A 66 -2.44 3.54 4.18
C GLY A 66 -1.66 2.23 4.08
N VAL A 67 -1.54 1.63 2.88
CA VAL A 67 -0.92 0.32 2.70
C VAL A 67 0.57 0.49 2.37
N PRO A 68 1.51 -0.07 3.15
CA PRO A 68 2.94 0.16 2.93
C PRO A 68 3.51 -0.43 1.63
N LYS A 69 2.94 -1.55 1.12
CA LYS A 69 3.41 -2.24 -0.09
C LYS A 69 2.25 -2.52 -1.04
N VAL A 70 2.36 -2.10 -2.30
CA VAL A 70 1.37 -2.37 -3.35
C VAL A 70 2.02 -3.19 -4.45
N ILE A 71 1.47 -4.37 -4.72
CA ILE A 71 2.04 -5.36 -5.64
C ILE A 71 1.09 -5.54 -6.81
N PHE A 72 1.44 -5.02 -7.98
CA PHE A 72 0.69 -5.20 -9.21
C PHE A 72 1.06 -6.51 -9.89
N HIS A 73 0.10 -7.17 -10.53
CA HIS A 73 0.38 -8.27 -11.43
C HIS A 73 -0.66 -8.37 -12.54
N CYS A 74 -0.30 -9.03 -13.64
CA CYS A 74 -1.28 -9.57 -14.58
C CYS A 74 -1.04 -11.07 -14.80
N THR A 75 -1.34 -11.60 -15.97
CA THR A 75 -1.11 -13.02 -16.29
C THR A 75 0.38 -13.35 -16.39
N LEU A 76 1.16 -12.54 -17.11
CA LEU A 76 2.62 -12.73 -17.27
C LEU A 76 3.45 -11.56 -16.71
N SER A 77 2.80 -10.47 -16.29
CA SER A 77 3.43 -9.22 -15.83
C SER A 77 4.44 -8.59 -16.80
N GLN A 78 4.24 -8.74 -18.12
CA GLN A 78 5.11 -8.15 -19.15
C GLN A 78 4.60 -6.80 -19.69
N ILE A 79 3.28 -6.59 -19.72
CA ILE A 79 2.65 -5.39 -20.31
C ILE A 79 1.72 -4.71 -19.30
N ARG A 80 0.57 -5.35 -19.02
CA ARG A 80 -0.49 -4.78 -18.17
C ARG A 80 -0.02 -4.47 -16.74
N GLY A 81 0.72 -5.39 -16.11
CA GLY A 81 1.29 -5.20 -14.77
C GLY A 81 2.22 -3.97 -14.67
N PRO A 82 3.32 -3.91 -15.44
CA PRO A 82 4.24 -2.77 -15.44
C PRO A 82 3.57 -1.45 -15.83
N LYS A 83 2.64 -1.47 -16.81
CA LYS A 83 1.88 -0.28 -17.20
C LYS A 83 1.01 0.24 -16.06
N ALA A 84 0.32 -0.66 -15.35
CA ALA A 84 -0.52 -0.30 -14.22
C ALA A 84 0.30 0.29 -13.06
N ALA A 85 1.42 -0.34 -12.71
CA ALA A 85 2.32 0.15 -11.68
C ALA A 85 2.90 1.53 -12.04
N SER A 86 3.31 1.73 -13.30
CA SER A 86 3.81 3.01 -13.80
C SER A 86 2.78 4.14 -13.64
N LEU A 87 1.54 3.92 -14.09
CA LEU A 87 0.45 4.89 -13.96
C LEU A 87 0.15 5.22 -12.49
N TYR A 88 0.17 4.19 -11.63
CA TYR A 88 -0.01 4.37 -10.19
C TYR A 88 1.12 5.20 -9.57
N CYS A 89 2.38 4.92 -9.90
CA CYS A 89 3.52 5.72 -9.45
C CYS A 89 3.40 7.19 -9.88
N THR A 90 3.01 7.45 -11.14
CA THR A 90 2.79 8.82 -11.62
C THR A 90 1.74 9.54 -10.77
N ALA A 91 0.56 8.95 -10.60
CA ALA A 91 -0.50 9.55 -9.80
C ALA A 91 -0.13 9.74 -8.33
N LEU A 92 0.62 8.80 -7.74
CA LEU A 92 1.11 8.90 -6.37
C LEU A 92 2.10 10.06 -6.21
N ASN A 93 3.01 10.24 -7.17
CA ASN A 93 3.94 11.36 -7.17
C ASN A 93 3.22 12.71 -7.32
N GLU A 94 2.28 12.81 -8.26
CA GLU A 94 1.45 14.01 -8.45
C GLU A 94 0.71 14.39 -7.15
N ARG A 95 0.20 13.40 -6.42
CA ARG A 95 -0.45 13.60 -5.12
C ARG A 95 0.54 14.11 -4.07
N HIS A 96 1.73 13.50 -3.97
CA HIS A 96 2.75 13.94 -3.03
C HIS A 96 3.19 15.39 -3.31
N ASP A 97 3.46 15.73 -4.58
CA ASP A 97 3.84 17.07 -5.00
C ASP A 97 2.75 18.11 -4.66
N ALA A 98 1.47 17.75 -4.86
CA ALA A 98 0.35 18.63 -4.51
C ALA A 98 0.22 18.85 -3.00
N LEU A 99 0.49 17.84 -2.18
CA LEU A 99 0.48 17.95 -0.71
C LEU A 99 1.66 18.78 -0.19
N GLU A 100 2.84 18.60 -0.77
CA GLU A 100 4.04 19.40 -0.44
C GLU A 100 3.81 20.88 -0.76
N LEU A 101 3.26 21.19 -1.94
CA LEU A 101 2.96 22.57 -2.35
C LEU A 101 1.84 23.21 -1.50
N GLY A 102 0.84 22.43 -1.09
CA GLY A 102 -0.22 22.86 -0.19
C GLY A 102 0.29 23.21 1.22
N SER A 103 1.23 22.42 1.75
CA SER A 103 1.81 22.63 3.08
C SER A 103 2.70 23.89 3.18
N ALA A 104 3.29 24.33 2.07
CA ALA A 104 4.14 25.52 2.03
C ALA A 104 3.37 26.85 2.07
N THR A 105 2.05 26.83 1.83
CA THR A 105 1.21 28.04 1.81
C THR A 105 0.55 28.40 3.15
N SER A 106 0.68 27.53 4.16
CA SER A 106 0.12 27.77 5.51
C SER A 106 1.07 28.46 6.51
N ASP A 107 2.32 28.78 6.14
CA ASP A 107 3.30 29.43 7.05
C ASP A 107 3.66 30.88 6.65
N SER A 108 2.66 31.67 6.24
CA SER A 108 2.84 33.12 6.07
C SER A 108 1.55 33.90 6.31
N THR A 109 1.58 34.72 7.36
CA THR A 109 0.78 35.94 7.63
C THR A 109 -0.23 35.84 8.78
N ILE A 110 0.23 36.07 10.02
CA ILE A 110 -0.31 37.16 10.87
C ILE A 110 0.89 37.84 11.57
N LYS A 111 1.35 38.96 10.99
CA LYS A 111 2.04 40.01 11.76
C LYS A 111 0.97 40.90 12.37
N ASN A 112 0.89 40.96 13.69
CA ASN A 112 0.42 42.18 14.33
C ASN A 112 1.30 42.51 15.53
N SER A 113 1.89 43.70 15.44
CA SER A 113 2.74 44.36 16.42
C SER A 113 1.87 44.97 17.51
N GLY A 114 2.30 44.83 18.78
CA GLY A 114 1.68 45.51 19.90
C GLY A 114 2.17 44.97 21.24
N ASN A 115 3.32 45.47 21.71
CA ASN A 115 3.75 45.36 23.11
C ASN A 115 2.99 46.45 23.92
N PRO A 116 2.67 46.25 25.21
CA PRO A 116 3.65 46.59 26.26
C PRO A 116 3.66 45.67 27.51
N THR A 117 4.85 45.49 28.07
CA THR A 117 5.19 44.94 29.40
C THR A 117 5.24 46.06 30.47
N PRO A 118 5.53 45.84 31.79
CA PRO A 118 5.54 44.61 32.63
C PRO A 118 4.96 44.77 34.07
N ALA A 119 4.97 43.64 34.83
CA ALA A 119 5.32 43.49 36.27
C ALA A 119 4.22 42.84 37.19
N PRO A 120 4.55 42.35 38.42
CA PRO A 120 5.05 40.99 38.68
C PRO A 120 4.39 40.25 39.89
N SER A 121 4.48 38.92 39.96
CA SER A 121 4.44 38.11 41.23
C SER A 121 4.50 36.60 40.90
N THR A 122 5.63 35.91 41.11
CA THR A 122 6.09 35.16 42.31
C THR A 122 5.46 33.78 42.56
N LYS A 123 6.32 32.74 42.44
CA LYS A 123 6.41 31.45 43.20
C LYS A 123 5.25 30.46 42.94
N ASP A 124 5.43 29.16 42.69
CA ASP A 124 6.36 28.21 43.30
C ASP A 124 6.51 26.95 42.41
N SER A 125 7.64 26.26 42.57
CA SER A 125 7.95 24.99 41.91
C SER A 125 7.28 23.81 42.62
N THR A 126 6.71 22.85 41.91
CA THR A 126 6.75 21.40 42.28
C THR A 126 6.08 20.51 41.20
N ASN A 127 6.93 19.90 40.39
CA ASN A 127 6.97 18.47 40.07
C ASN A 127 5.67 17.63 40.18
N THR A 128 5.22 17.12 39.03
CA THR A 128 4.77 15.75 38.75
C THR A 128 3.86 15.05 39.77
N ARG A 129 2.62 14.72 39.35
CA ARG A 129 2.05 13.37 39.48
C ARG A 129 0.66 13.20 38.83
N ALA A 130 0.62 12.25 37.90
CA ALA A 130 -0.42 11.26 37.68
C ALA A 130 -1.81 11.72 37.19
N ALA A 131 -1.92 11.94 35.88
CA ALA A 131 -3.09 11.45 35.16
C ALA A 131 -2.95 9.92 35.04
N GLN A 132 -3.47 9.17 36.01
CA GLN A 132 -3.64 7.72 35.93
C GLN A 132 -5.09 7.39 36.28
N ASN A 133 -5.90 6.95 35.31
CA ASN A 133 -6.80 5.81 35.52
C ASN A 133 -7.44 5.24 34.23
N PHE A 134 -6.64 4.89 33.22
CA PHE A 134 -7.08 3.91 32.22
C PHE A 134 -5.94 2.90 32.00
N SER A 135 -6.26 1.61 32.02
CA SER A 135 -5.31 0.57 31.65
C SER A 135 -4.74 0.88 30.26
N PRO A 136 -3.43 0.71 30.03
CA PRO A 136 -2.87 0.85 28.68
C PRO A 136 -3.62 -0.07 27.73
N ASN A 137 -3.92 0.44 26.54
CA ASN A 137 -4.65 -0.29 25.53
C ASN A 137 -3.85 -1.55 25.13
N PRO A 138 -4.40 -2.78 25.23
CA PRO A 138 -3.70 -4.00 24.83
C PRO A 138 -3.38 -4.07 23.32
N PHE A 139 -3.87 -3.11 22.53
CA PHE A 139 -3.54 -2.93 21.11
C PHE A 139 -2.49 -1.83 20.82
N GLU A 140 -1.89 -1.19 21.84
CA GLU A 140 -0.70 -0.35 21.63
C GLU A 140 0.55 -1.22 21.42
N LEU A 141 0.61 -1.88 20.28
CA LEU A 141 1.85 -2.45 19.76
C LEU A 141 2.75 -1.29 19.33
N ASN A 142 3.64 -0.88 20.22
CA ASN A 142 4.85 -0.09 19.97
C ASN A 142 4.65 1.09 19.00
N ALA A 143 4.20 2.22 19.53
CA ALA A 143 4.43 3.55 18.96
C ALA A 143 5.93 3.93 19.06
N SER A 144 6.78 3.07 18.52
CA SER A 144 8.21 3.26 18.28
C SER A 144 8.58 2.74 16.90
N ALA A 145 7.61 2.63 15.99
CA ALA A 145 7.87 2.73 14.57
C ALA A 145 7.83 4.23 14.26
N SER A 146 9.00 4.85 14.31
CA SER A 146 9.32 6.19 13.81
C SER A 146 8.26 6.80 12.89
N GLU A 147 7.90 8.06 13.15
CA GLU A 147 7.40 9.03 12.18
C GLU A 147 8.42 9.21 11.04
N GLN A 148 8.66 8.15 10.28
CA GLN A 148 9.17 8.25 8.95
C GLN A 148 7.96 8.30 8.06
N ASN A 149 7.89 9.35 7.27
CA ASN A 149 7.19 9.39 5.99
C ASN A 149 7.40 8.04 5.26
N ARG A 150 6.52 7.05 5.52
CA ARG A 150 6.68 5.69 5.00
C ARG A 150 6.27 5.74 3.54
N SER A 151 7.23 6.09 2.69
CA SER A 151 7.05 6.03 1.26
C SER A 151 6.52 4.64 0.88
N GLN A 152 5.36 4.63 0.23
CA GLN A 152 4.73 3.41 -0.22
C GLN A 152 5.62 2.73 -1.27
N GLN A 153 5.87 1.42 -1.09
CA GLN A 153 6.61 0.63 -2.07
C GLN A 153 5.65 0.13 -3.15
N VAL A 154 5.96 0.40 -4.41
CA VAL A 154 5.21 -0.10 -5.56
C VAL A 154 6.03 -1.21 -6.23
N LEU A 155 5.41 -2.37 -6.41
CA LEU A 155 6.06 -3.58 -6.87
C LEU A 155 5.27 -4.22 -8.01
N VAL A 156 5.96 -4.98 -8.87
CA VAL A 156 5.34 -5.83 -9.89
C VAL A 156 5.76 -7.28 -9.67
N LEU A 157 4.80 -8.18 -9.49
CA LEU A 157 5.07 -9.61 -9.34
C LEU A 157 5.62 -10.17 -10.65
N ARG A 158 6.88 -10.63 -10.63
CA ARG A 158 7.53 -11.28 -11.78
C ARG A 158 6.77 -12.54 -12.17
N GLY A 159 6.65 -12.78 -13.48
CA GLY A 159 5.95 -13.96 -14.01
C GLY A 159 4.42 -13.89 -13.95
N GLY A 160 3.86 -12.95 -13.20
CA GLY A 160 2.43 -12.78 -13.04
C GLY A 160 1.74 -14.00 -12.42
N PHE A 161 0.42 -14.11 -12.63
CA PHE A 161 -0.34 -15.24 -12.10
C PHE A 161 0.00 -16.56 -12.79
N GLY A 162 0.47 -16.52 -14.05
CA GLY A 162 0.83 -17.71 -14.82
C GLY A 162 2.01 -18.47 -14.20
N GLU A 163 3.04 -17.77 -13.72
CA GLU A 163 4.14 -18.40 -12.97
C GLU A 163 3.70 -18.76 -11.55
N TRP A 164 2.98 -17.85 -10.90
CA TRP A 164 2.48 -18.04 -9.52
C TRP A 164 1.70 -19.33 -9.34
N GLN A 165 0.71 -19.58 -10.20
CA GLN A 165 -0.12 -20.79 -10.09
C GLN A 165 0.69 -22.07 -10.32
N ARG A 166 1.68 -22.06 -11.23
CA ARG A 166 2.54 -23.23 -11.46
C ARG A 166 3.33 -23.62 -10.22
N MET A 167 3.75 -22.62 -9.44
CA MET A 167 4.52 -22.82 -8.21
C MET A 167 3.64 -23.18 -7.01
N TYR A 168 2.43 -22.61 -6.94
CA TYR A 168 1.68 -22.54 -5.68
C TYR A 168 0.21 -22.97 -5.76
N LYS A 169 -0.27 -23.52 -6.89
CA LYS A 169 -1.68 -23.97 -7.06
C LYS A 169 -2.17 -24.94 -5.98
N ASP A 170 -1.27 -25.71 -5.38
CA ASP A 170 -1.61 -26.71 -4.36
C ASP A 170 -1.69 -26.11 -2.94
N ASP A 171 -1.33 -24.82 -2.77
CA ASP A 171 -1.39 -24.11 -1.50
C ASP A 171 -2.59 -23.13 -1.46
N PRO A 172 -3.66 -23.43 -0.69
CA PRO A 172 -4.84 -22.57 -0.61
C PRO A 172 -4.57 -21.22 0.10
N LYS A 173 -3.43 -21.07 0.79
CA LYS A 173 -3.01 -19.76 1.34
C LYS A 173 -2.38 -18.86 0.28
N LEU A 174 -1.99 -19.41 -0.86
CA LEU A 174 -1.34 -18.68 -1.94
C LEU A 174 -2.22 -18.58 -3.18
N VAL A 175 -3.18 -19.48 -3.37
CA VAL A 175 -4.10 -19.44 -4.51
C VAL A 175 -5.54 -19.65 -4.05
N GLU A 176 -6.42 -18.71 -4.40
CA GLU A 176 -7.86 -18.78 -4.16
C GLU A 176 -8.61 -19.02 -5.48
N GLY A 177 -9.66 -19.85 -5.42
CA GLY A 177 -10.53 -20.11 -6.57
C GLY A 177 -9.83 -20.80 -7.74
N PHE A 178 -8.81 -21.63 -7.46
CA PHE A 178 -8.10 -22.37 -8.49
C PHE A 178 -9.04 -23.36 -9.18
N ASP A 179 -9.14 -23.26 -10.50
CA ASP A 179 -9.89 -24.20 -11.32
C ASP A 179 -8.93 -24.90 -12.28
N PRO A 180 -8.57 -26.17 -12.04
CA PRO A 180 -7.61 -26.87 -12.88
C PRO A 180 -8.09 -26.98 -14.32
N SER A 181 -9.40 -27.02 -14.60
CA SER A 181 -9.96 -27.18 -15.95
C SER A 181 -9.57 -26.03 -16.90
N ILE A 182 -9.32 -24.84 -16.35
CA ILE A 182 -8.87 -23.66 -17.10
C ILE A 182 -7.37 -23.75 -17.44
N TRP A 183 -6.61 -24.55 -16.70
CA TRP A 183 -5.15 -24.67 -16.84
C TRP A 183 -4.70 -26.00 -17.44
N VAL A 184 -5.62 -26.92 -17.77
CA VAL A 184 -5.31 -28.14 -18.51
C VAL A 184 -5.13 -27.79 -19.99
N GLU A 185 -4.01 -27.19 -20.35
CA GLU A 185 -3.52 -27.14 -21.74
C GLU A 185 -2.26 -28.01 -21.87
N GLY A 186 -2.41 -29.22 -22.43
CA GLY A 186 -1.34 -29.90 -23.19
C GLY A 186 -0.60 -31.10 -22.59
N GLU A 187 -1.25 -32.05 -21.91
CA GLU A 187 -0.63 -33.39 -21.68
C GLU A 187 -0.92 -34.43 -22.79
N ASP A 188 -1.70 -34.09 -23.81
CA ASP A 188 -1.93 -34.97 -24.96
C ASP A 188 -1.51 -34.25 -26.25
N TYR A 189 -0.29 -34.51 -26.72
CA TYR A 189 0.11 -34.67 -28.15
C TYR A 189 1.54 -35.21 -28.25
#